data_AF-A0A3N5KSQ0-F1
#
_entry.id   AF-A0A3N5KSQ0-F1
#
_cell.length_a   1.000
_cell.length_b   1.000
_cell.length_c   1.000
_cell.angle_alpha   90.00
_cell.angle_beta   90.00
_cell.angle_gamma   90.00
#
_symmetry.space_group_name_H-M   'P 1'
#
loop_
_entity.id
_entity.type
_entity.pdbx_description
1 polymer ?
#
loop_
_entity_poly.entity_id
_entity_poly.type
_entity_poly.pdbx_seq_one_letter_code
_entity_poly.pdbx_strand_id
1 'polypeptide(L)' 'MAKNSRPSFQKRAKEKARQERRKEKDVRRAEARDRKVGAAPREGEDPDIAGIVPGPQPLPPEFDVPPTRQEP' A
#
# COMPACT_ATOMS: atom_id res chain seq x y z
N MET A 1 48.54 -3.30 -16.13
CA MET A 1 47.57 -4.35 -15.72
C MET A 1 46.93 -3.93 -14.40
N ALA A 2 45.66 -3.52 -14.42
CA ALA A 2 44.98 -3.00 -13.23
C ALA A 2 44.51 -4.15 -12.32
N LYS A 3 44.97 -4.17 -11.07
CA LYS A 3 44.70 -5.21 -10.07
C LYS A 3 43.41 -4.89 -9.30
N ASN A 4 42.26 -4.88 -9.97
CA ASN A 4 40.96 -4.56 -9.34
C ASN A 4 40.23 -5.81 -8.79
N SER A 5 40.93 -6.75 -8.16
CA SER A 5 40.37 -8.09 -7.90
C SER A 5 39.58 -8.24 -6.61
N ARG A 6 39.49 -7.22 -5.74
CA ARG A 6 38.77 -7.33 -4.46
C ARG A 6 37.92 -6.09 -4.17
N PRO A 7 36.59 -6.23 -4.03
CA PRO A 7 35.77 -5.13 -3.53
C PRO A 7 36.28 -4.72 -2.15
N SER A 8 36.38 -3.42 -1.90
CA SER A 8 36.81 -2.89 -0.60
C SER A 8 35.94 -3.49 0.53
N PHE A 9 36.51 -3.64 1.73
CA PHE A 9 35.80 -4.21 2.88
C PHE A 9 34.42 -3.57 3.10
N GLN A 10 34.31 -2.26 2.87
CA GLN A 10 33.05 -1.52 2.95
C GLN A 10 31.98 -2.01 1.96
N LYS A 11 32.37 -2.34 0.72
CA LYS A 11 31.44 -2.88 -0.29
C LYS A 11 30.90 -4.23 0.15
N ARG A 12 31.75 -5.11 0.68
CA ARG A 12 31.35 -6.43 1.19
C ARG A 12 30.40 -6.30 2.39
N ALA A 13 30.69 -5.39 3.32
CA ALA A 13 29.81 -5.13 4.46
C ALA A 13 28.43 -4.61 4.02
N LYS A 14 28.39 -3.66 3.07
CA LYS A 14 27.14 -3.13 2.50
C LYS A 14 26.32 -4.20 1.78
N GLU A 15 26.99 -5.09 1.05
CA GLU A 15 26.33 -6.21 0.37
C GLU A 15 25.73 -7.19 1.37
N LYS A 16 26.49 -7.58 2.40
CA LYS A 16 26.02 -8.47 3.47
C LYS A 16 24.78 -7.90 4.16
N ALA A 17 24.82 -6.62 4.56
CA ALA A 17 23.68 -5.94 5.17
C ALA A 17 22.43 -5.89 4.24
N ARG A 18 22.65 -5.72 2.93
CA ARG A 18 21.54 -5.75 1.95
C ARG A 18 20.94 -7.15 1.84
N GLN A 19 21.77 -8.20 1.83
CA GLN A 19 21.31 -9.58 1.79
C GLN A 19 20.54 -9.94 3.07
N GLU A 20 21.03 -9.56 4.24
CA GLU A 20 20.36 -9.78 5.53
C GLU A 20 18.98 -9.11 5.57
N ARG A 21 18.88 -7.82 5.19
CA ARG A 21 17.59 -7.11 5.11
C ARG A 21 16.61 -7.74 4.12
N ARG A 22 17.10 -8.31 3.02
CA ARG A 22 16.24 -9.01 2.05
C ARG A 22 15.67 -10.28 2.67
N LYS A 23 16.54 -11.10 3.28
CA LYS A 23 16.12 -12.32 4.00
C LYS A 23 15.08 -12.01 5.07
N GLU A 24 15.32 -11.02 5.91
CA GLU A 24 14.38 -10.59 6.95
C GLU A 24 13.02 -10.16 6.37
N LYS A 25 13.03 -9.37 5.28
CA LYS A 25 11.79 -8.97 4.60
C LYS A 25 11.04 -10.17 4.03
N ASP A 26 11.75 -11.14 3.47
CA ASP A 26 11.13 -12.32 2.87
C ASP A 26 10.54 -13.24 3.95
N VAL A 27 11.23 -13.41 5.09
CA VAL A 27 10.68 -14.09 6.28
C VAL A 27 9.41 -13.38 6.77
N ARG A 28 9.45 -12.06 6.97
CA ARG A 28 8.27 -11.28 7.41
C ARG A 28 7.10 -11.40 6.43
N ARG A 29 7.38 -11.46 5.13
CA ARG A 29 6.35 -11.67 4.09
C ARG A 29 5.74 -13.06 4.16
N ALA A 30 6.56 -14.10 4.36
CA ALA A 30 6.07 -15.46 4.53
C ALA A 30 5.17 -15.56 5.76
N GLU A 31 5.61 -15.07 6.91
CA GLU A 31 4.81 -15.04 8.15
C GLU A 31 3.50 -14.25 8.00
N ALA A 32 3.51 -13.14 7.26
CA ALA A 32 2.30 -12.37 6.99
C ALA A 32 1.32 -13.12 6.07
N ARG A 33 1.83 -13.86 5.08
CA ARG A 33 1.01 -14.71 4.22
C ARG A 33 0.39 -15.85 5.01
N ASP A 34 1.17 -16.54 5.84
CA ASP A 34 0.69 -17.66 6.66
C ASP A 34 -0.38 -17.20 7.65
N ARG A 35 -0.16 -16.05 8.31
CA ARG A 35 -1.18 -15.42 9.16
C ARG A 35 -2.45 -15.06 8.39
N LYS A 36 -2.34 -14.58 7.15
CA LYS A 36 -3.51 -14.25 6.32
C LYS A 36 -4.29 -15.49 5.90
N VAL A 37 -3.62 -16.59 5.59
CA VAL A 37 -4.27 -17.87 5.22
C VAL A 37 -4.99 -18.48 6.43
N GLY A 38 -4.38 -18.41 7.62
CA GLY A 38 -4.97 -18.94 8.85
C GLY A 38 -6.01 -18.02 9.52
N ALA A 39 -6.10 -16.75 9.11
CA ALA A 39 -7.09 -15.82 9.64
C ALA A 39 -8.46 -16.11 9.04
N ALA A 40 -9.48 -16.21 9.89
CA ALA A 40 -10.87 -16.23 9.44
C ALA A 40 -11.17 -14.94 8.64
N PRO A 41 -12.06 -15.02 7.62
CA PRO A 41 -12.59 -13.82 6.98
C PRO A 41 -13.15 -12.90 8.06
N ARG A 42 -12.87 -11.59 7.96
CA ARG A 42 -13.57 -10.63 8.80
C ARG A 42 -15.04 -10.64 8.39
N GLU A 43 -15.90 -11.08 9.29
CA GLU A 43 -17.35 -11.00 9.11
C GLU A 43 -17.82 -9.60 9.53
N GLY A 44 -18.60 -8.95 8.66
CA GLY A 44 -19.07 -7.57 8.83
C GLY A 44 -18.53 -6.61 7.78
N GLU A 45 -19.32 -5.57 7.49
CA GLU A 45 -18.89 -4.45 6.64
C GLU A 45 -17.98 -3.53 7.47
N ASP A 46 -16.88 -3.05 6.88
CA ASP A 46 -15.98 -2.12 7.56
C ASP A 46 -16.73 -0.80 7.80
N PRO A 47 -16.84 -0.29 9.04
CA PRO A 47 -17.54 0.96 9.32
C PRO A 47 -16.98 2.13 8.50
N ASP A 48 -15.71 2.09 8.10
CA ASP A 48 -15.08 3.13 7.27
C ASP A 48 -15.48 3.03 5.79
N ILE A 49 -15.87 1.85 5.31
CA ILE A 49 -16.27 1.62 3.91
C ILE A 49 -17.79 1.55 3.72
N ALA A 50 -18.52 1.33 4.80
CA ALA A 50 -19.98 1.17 4.76
C ALA A 50 -20.64 2.39 4.11
N GLY A 51 -21.45 2.15 3.08
CA GLY A 51 -22.19 3.19 2.36
C GLY A 51 -21.40 3.98 1.31
N ILE A 52 -20.13 3.65 1.06
CA ILE A 52 -19.38 4.22 -0.07
C ILE A 52 -19.77 3.49 -1.35
N VAL A 53 -20.36 4.21 -2.30
CA VAL A 53 -20.69 3.68 -3.62
C VAL A 53 -19.49 3.87 -4.55
N PRO A 54 -19.02 2.82 -5.25
CA PRO A 54 -18.00 2.98 -6.28
C PRO A 54 -18.46 3.91 -7.40
N GLY A 55 -17.66 4.93 -7.71
CA GLY A 55 -17.96 5.91 -8.75
C GLY A 55 -18.15 7.33 -8.18
N PRO A 56 -18.56 8.29 -9.02
CA PRO A 56 -18.89 9.63 -8.56
C PRO A 56 -20.11 9.56 -7.64
N GLN A 57 -19.95 10.04 -6.41
CA GLN A 57 -21.07 10.14 -5.47
C GLN A 57 -22.06 11.20 -5.97
N PRO A 58 -23.38 10.95 -5.84
CA PRO A 58 -24.38 11.93 -6.24
C PRO A 58 -24.16 13.24 -5.48
N LEU A 59 -24.37 14.36 -6.17
CA LEU A 59 -24.33 15.65 -5.50
C LEU A 59 -25.50 15.75 -4.50
N PRO A 60 -25.29 16.37 -3.34
CA PRO A 60 -26.38 16.64 -2.41
C PRO A 60 -27.44 17.55 -3.08
N PRO A 61 -28.72 17.43 -2.69
CA PRO A 61 -29.81 18.20 -3.28
C PRO A 61 -29.62 19.71 -3.15
N GLU A 62 -28.85 20.17 -2.16
CA GLU A 62 -28.47 21.57 -1.98
C GLU A 62 -27.65 22.14 -3.14
N PHE A 63 -26.98 21.28 -3.92
CA PHE A 63 -26.12 21.66 -5.05
C PHE A 63 -26.77 21.39 -6.41
N ASP A 64 -27.97 20.78 -6.45
CA ASP A 64 -28.71 20.48 -7.68
C ASP A 64 -29.69 21.60 -8.10
N VAL A 65 -29.67 22.73 -7.39
CA VAL A 65 -30.57 23.85 -7.69
C VAL A 65 -30.05 24.58 -8.93
N PRO A 66 -30.80 24.62 -10.05
CA PRO A 66 -30.41 25.42 -11.21
C PRO A 66 -30.38 26.90 -10.79
N PRO A 67 -29.40 27.69 -11.27
CA PRO A 67 -29.41 29.12 -11.02
C PRO A 67 -30.70 29.68 -11.63
N THR A 68 -31.62 30.13 -10.79
CA THR A 68 -32.81 30.85 -11.22
C THR A 68 -32.34 32.13 -11.90
N ARG A 69 -32.20 32.11 -13.23
CA ARG A 69 -32.10 33.34 -14.02
C ARG A 69 -33.40 34.10 -13.78
N GLN A 70 -33.33 35.10 -12.91
CA GLN A 70 -34.34 36.14 -12.86
C GLN A 70 -34.16 36.94 -14.15
N GLU A 71 -35.01 36.65 -15.14
CA GLU A 71 -35.16 37.51 -16.32
C GLU A 71 -35.83 38.83 -15.87
N PRO A 72 -35.42 39.97 -16.44
CA PRO A 72 -35.81 41.31 -16.01
C PRO A 72 -37.28 41.68 -16.29
#